data_AF-A0A096CIK2-F1
#
_entry.id   AF-A0A096CIK2-F1
#
_cell.length_a   1.000
_cell.length_b   1.000
_cell.length_c   1.000
_cell.angle_alpha   90.00
_cell.angle_beta   90.00
_cell.angle_gamma   90.00
#
_symmetry.space_group_name_H-M   'P 1'
#
loop_
_entity.id
_entity.type
_entity.pdbx_description
1 polymer ?
#
loop_
_entity_poly.entity_id
_entity_poly.type
_entity_poly.pdbx_seq_one_letter_code
_entity_poly.pdbx_strand_id
1 'polypeptide(L)'
;AGKAAVEAAVAGYSDKMVAFRCTREGGYRCETVLEPLDIVANAEKTVPRAWINADGNGLEQPFIDYVLPLIQGVPRAPQEHSLPRYARLKKVLVSDLQDACRQS
;
A
#
# COMPACT_ATOMS: atom_id res chain seq x y z
N ALA A 1 -6.23 -3.27 -0.76
CA ALA A 1 -5.77 -3.47 0.62
C ALA A 1 -6.85 -3.15 1.65
N GLY A 2 -7.29 -1.90 1.82
CA GLY A 2 -8.24 -1.53 2.90
C GLY A 2 -9.53 -2.36 2.96
N LYS A 3 -10.21 -2.56 1.82
CA LYS A 3 -11.38 -3.45 1.74
C LYS A 3 -11.08 -4.88 2.24
N ALA A 4 -10.05 -5.50 1.68
CA ALA A 4 -9.63 -6.86 2.06
C ALA A 4 -9.22 -6.97 3.54
N ALA A 5 -8.67 -5.88 4.12
CA ALA A 5 -8.32 -5.85 5.55
C ALA A 5 -9.57 -5.91 6.44
N VAL A 6 -10.61 -5.16 6.08
CA VAL A 6 -11.90 -5.21 6.79
C VAL A 6 -12.56 -6.58 6.63
N GLU A 7 -12.57 -7.13 5.41
CA GLU A 7 -13.12 -8.47 5.16
C GLU A 7 -12.38 -9.55 5.97
N ALA A 8 -11.06 -9.48 6.06
CA ALA A 8 -10.25 -10.39 6.87
C ALA A 8 -10.52 -10.22 8.38
N ALA A 9 -10.60 -8.99 8.88
CA ALA A 9 -10.90 -8.73 10.28
C ALA A 9 -12.29 -9.24 10.68
N VAL A 10 -13.30 -9.02 9.84
CA VAL A 10 -14.67 -9.53 10.05
C VAL A 10 -14.71 -11.06 10.02
N ALA A 11 -13.89 -11.69 9.18
CA ALA A 11 -13.73 -13.15 9.14
C ALA A 11 -12.92 -13.72 10.34
N GLY A 12 -12.48 -12.88 11.28
CA GLY A 12 -11.79 -13.30 12.50
C GLY A 12 -10.28 -13.43 12.39
N TYR A 13 -9.67 -12.97 11.29
CA TYR A 13 -8.20 -12.94 11.17
C TYR A 13 -7.61 -11.77 11.97
N SER A 14 -6.61 -12.09 12.81
CA SER A 14 -5.77 -11.15 13.55
C SER A 14 -4.29 -11.37 13.20
N ASP A 15 -3.43 -10.43 13.59
CA ASP A 15 -1.96 -10.51 13.49
C ASP A 15 -1.42 -10.75 12.07
N LYS A 16 -2.14 -10.21 11.08
CA LYS A 16 -1.82 -10.33 9.65
C LYS A 16 -1.89 -8.99 8.96
N MET A 17 -1.01 -8.79 7.98
CA MET A 17 -1.02 -7.66 7.06
C MET A 17 -1.57 -8.11 5.71
N VAL A 18 -2.39 -7.27 5.07
CA VAL A 18 -2.78 -7.48 3.67
C VAL A 18 -1.62 -7.05 2.76
N ALA A 19 -1.02 -8.01 2.07
CA ALA A 19 0.04 -7.78 1.09
C ALA A 19 -0.48 -7.93 -0.35
N PHE A 20 0.28 -7.42 -1.32
CA PHE A 20 0.02 -7.62 -2.75
C PHE A 20 0.97 -8.66 -3.31
N ARG A 21 0.43 -9.78 -3.78
CA ARG A 21 1.17 -10.78 -4.55
C ARG A 21 0.95 -10.50 -6.03
N CYS A 22 2.01 -10.19 -6.76
CA CYS A 22 1.89 -9.76 -8.16
C CYS A 22 2.67 -10.67 -9.10
N THR A 23 1.99 -11.18 -10.13
CA THR A 23 2.58 -11.97 -11.22
C THR A 23 2.82 -11.08 -12.43
N ARG A 24 3.83 -11.43 -13.23
CA ARG A 24 4.20 -10.73 -14.48
C ARG A 24 4.07 -11.62 -15.72
N GLU A 25 3.72 -12.90 -15.53
CA GLU A 25 3.48 -13.85 -16.62
C GLU A 25 2.17 -13.52 -17.34
N GLY A 26 2.25 -13.21 -18.64
CA GLY A 26 1.07 -12.84 -19.44
C GLY A 26 0.49 -11.46 -19.12
N GLY A 27 1.20 -10.63 -18.36
CA GLY A 27 0.76 -9.29 -17.93
C GLY A 27 0.93 -9.07 -16.43
N TYR A 28 0.85 -7.81 -15.99
CA TYR A 28 0.93 -7.48 -14.57
C TYR A 28 -0.42 -7.68 -13.89
N ARG A 29 -0.49 -8.64 -12.96
CA ARG A 29 -1.69 -8.93 -12.16
C ARG A 29 -1.32 -8.99 -10.69
N CYS A 30 -2.13 -8.38 -9.83
CA CYS A 30 -1.97 -8.45 -8.38
C CYS A 30 -3.21 -9.01 -7.72
N GLU A 31 -2.98 -9.80 -6.67
CA GLU A 31 -3.99 -10.28 -5.74
C GLU A 31 -3.63 -9.86 -4.31
N THR A 32 -4.66 -9.71 -3.47
CA THR A 32 -4.46 -9.43 -2.05
C THR A 32 -4.31 -10.73 -1.27
N VAL A 33 -3.25 -10.85 -0.49
CA VAL A 33 -2.96 -12.01 0.36
C VAL A 33 -2.77 -11.55 1.81
N LEU A 34 -2.91 -12.48 2.76
CA LEU A 34 -2.64 -12.22 4.18
C LEU A 34 -1.28 -12.80 4.55
N GLU A 35 -0.37 -11.94 4.98
CA GLU A 35 0.97 -12.33 5.45
C GLU A 35 1.09 -12.11 6.96
N PRO A 36 1.77 -13.00 7.72
CA PRO A 36 2.01 -12.85 9.15
C PRO A 36 2.76 -11.56 9.51
N LEU A 37 2.33 -10.87 10.58
CA LEU A 37 2.90 -9.58 10.98
C LEU A 37 4.35 -9.69 11.46
N ASP A 38 4.70 -10.77 12.14
CA ASP A 38 6.05 -11.08 12.68
C ASP A 38 7.12 -11.13 11.58
N ILE A 39 6.77 -11.66 10.41
CA ILE A 39 7.66 -11.73 9.24
C ILE A 39 7.80 -10.34 8.60
N VAL A 40 6.68 -9.68 8.31
CA VAL A 40 6.70 -8.41 7.56
C VAL A 40 7.25 -7.24 8.37
N ALA A 41 7.10 -7.23 9.69
CA ALA A 41 7.59 -6.16 10.55
C ALA A 41 9.13 -6.03 10.55
N ASN A 42 9.84 -7.13 10.27
CA ASN A 42 11.30 -7.18 10.26
C ASN A 42 11.89 -7.27 8.84
N ALA A 43 11.05 -7.28 7.80
CA ALA A 43 11.47 -7.46 6.42
C ALA A 43 11.40 -6.14 5.64
N GLU A 44 12.52 -5.77 5.04
CA GLU A 44 12.59 -4.64 4.10
C GLU A 44 12.90 -5.15 2.69
N LYS A 45 12.20 -4.59 1.69
CA LYS A 45 12.53 -4.80 0.28
C LYS A 45 13.41 -3.66 -0.21
N THR A 46 14.72 -3.88 -0.24
CA THR A 46 15.69 -2.91 -0.74
C THR A 46 15.70 -2.87 -2.27
N VAL A 47 16.18 -1.75 -2.83
CA VAL A 47 16.45 -1.62 -4.26
C VAL A 47 17.76 -2.37 -4.59
N PRO A 48 17.76 -3.40 -5.44
CA PRO A 48 18.97 -4.12 -5.80
C PRO A 48 20.01 -3.20 -6.44
N ARG A 49 21.31 -3.35 -6.09
CA ARG A 49 22.38 -2.55 -6.70
C ARG A 49 22.46 -2.70 -8.22
N ALA A 50 22.11 -3.88 -8.74
CA ALA A 50 22.04 -4.19 -10.16
C ALA A 50 20.96 -3.40 -10.92
N TRP A 51 20.05 -2.72 -10.22
CA TRP A 51 19.05 -1.83 -10.82
C TRP A 51 19.58 -0.42 -11.06
N ILE A 52 20.76 -0.10 -10.53
CA ILE A 52 21.40 1.22 -10.63
C ILE A 52 22.66 1.06 -11.47
N ASN A 53 22.89 1.98 -12.40
CA ASN A 53 24.04 1.94 -13.30
C ASN A 53 25.38 2.02 -12.53
N ALA A 54 26.48 1.71 -13.23
CA ALA A 54 27.82 1.71 -12.65
C ALA A 54 28.17 3.05 -12.00
N ASP A 55 27.86 4.16 -12.68
CA ASP A 55 28.11 5.54 -12.25
C ASP A 55 27.22 5.99 -11.07
N GLY A 56 26.20 5.21 -10.71
CA GLY A 56 25.32 5.47 -9.56
C GLY A 56 24.31 6.60 -9.76
N ASN A 57 24.15 7.11 -10.99
CA ASN A 57 23.31 8.27 -11.32
C ASN A 57 22.11 7.92 -12.21
N GLY A 58 21.94 6.66 -12.56
CA GLY A 58 20.91 6.19 -13.49
C GLY A 58 20.33 4.84 -13.11
N LEU A 59 19.25 4.48 -13.80
CA LEU A 59 18.48 3.25 -13.57
C LEU A 59 18.68 2.32 -14.76
N GLU A 60 18.78 1.03 -14.47
CA GLU A 60 18.96 -0.04 -15.45
C GLU A 60 17.62 -0.68 -15.85
N GLN A 61 17.60 -1.41 -16.96
CA GLN A 61 16.39 -2.06 -17.50
C GLN A 61 15.59 -2.89 -16.46
N PRO A 62 16.20 -3.67 -15.55
CA PRO A 62 15.45 -4.41 -14.52
C PRO A 62 14.61 -3.51 -13.60
N PHE A 63 15.04 -2.28 -13.34
CA PHE A 63 14.24 -1.30 -12.61
C PHE A 63 13.02 -0.89 -13.43
N ILE A 64 13.23 -0.60 -14.72
CA ILE A 64 12.19 -0.16 -15.65
C ILE A 64 11.11 -1.24 -15.74
N ASP A 65 11.49 -2.50 -15.93
CA ASP A 65 10.56 -3.64 -16.01
C ASP A 65 9.78 -3.84 -14.70
N TYR A 66 10.40 -3.51 -13.57
CA TYR A 66 9.75 -3.57 -12.27
C TYR A 66 8.70 -2.46 -12.08
N VAL A 67 9.04 -1.21 -12.41
CA VAL A 67 8.26 -0.01 -12.10
C VAL A 67 7.20 0.31 -13.16
N LEU A 68 7.49 0.04 -14.43
CA LEU A 68 6.64 0.42 -15.55
C LEU A 68 5.19 -0.06 -15.38
N PRO A 69 4.90 -1.33 -15.01
CA PRO A 69 3.52 -1.76 -14.78
C PRO A 69 2.84 -1.12 -13.56
N LEU A 70 3.61 -0.62 -12.58
CA LEU A 70 3.07 -0.03 -11.35
C LEU A 70 2.48 1.36 -11.57
N ILE A 71 3.02 2.10 -12.53
CA ILE A 71 2.63 3.48 -12.83
C ILE A 71 1.62 3.57 -13.97
N GLN A 72 1.19 2.44 -14.53
CA GLN A 72 0.23 2.43 -15.64
C GLN A 72 -1.16 2.88 -15.20
N GLY A 73 -1.80 3.65 -16.07
CA GLY A 73 -3.17 4.11 -15.89
C GLY A 73 -3.27 5.48 -15.21
N VAL A 74 -4.33 6.21 -15.56
CA VAL A 74 -4.64 7.50 -14.96
C VAL A 74 -5.90 7.34 -14.09
N PRO A 75 -5.82 7.60 -12.77
CA PRO A 75 -6.99 7.51 -11.91
C PRO A 75 -8.01 8.59 -12.29
N ARG A 76 -9.27 8.19 -12.44
CA ARG A 76 -10.37 9.13 -12.69
C ARG A 76 -10.80 9.77 -11.38
N ALA A 77 -10.25 10.94 -11.09
CA ALA A 77 -10.68 11.75 -9.95
C ALA A 77 -11.88 12.64 -10.32
N PRO A 78 -12.86 12.83 -9.42
CA PRO A 78 -13.95 13.77 -9.64
C PRO A 78 -13.42 15.20 -9.75
N GLN A 79 -14.00 15.99 -10.64
CA GLN A 79 -13.64 17.40 -10.89
C GLN A 79 -14.84 18.32 -10.67
N GLU A 80 -14.58 19.55 -10.25
CA GLU A 80 -15.56 20.62 -10.07
C GLU A 80 -14.92 21.94 -10.52
N HIS A 81 -15.58 22.68 -11.42
CA HIS A 81 -15.04 23.90 -12.03
C HIS A 81 -13.62 23.73 -12.63
N SER A 82 -13.38 22.61 -13.32
CA SER A 82 -12.09 22.26 -13.92
C SER A 82 -10.95 22.03 -12.90
N LEU A 83 -11.27 21.93 -11.61
CA LEU A 83 -10.32 21.63 -10.53
C LEU A 83 -10.60 20.25 -9.90
N PRO A 84 -9.57 19.51 -9.45
CA PRO A 84 -9.77 18.26 -8.72
C PRO A 84 -10.58 18.48 -7.44
N ARG A 85 -11.63 17.68 -7.26
CA ARG A 85 -12.49 17.74 -6.06
C ARG A 85 -11.94 16.84 -4.97
N TYR A 86 -11.24 17.42 -4.01
CA TYR A 86 -10.72 16.71 -2.83
C TYR A 86 -11.79 16.54 -1.74
N ALA A 87 -11.72 15.43 -1.01
CA ALA A 87 -12.62 15.16 0.11
C ALA A 87 -12.29 16.06 1.33
N ARG A 88 -13.32 16.68 1.91
CA ARG A 88 -13.24 17.41 3.19
C ARG A 88 -14.01 16.64 4.25
N LEU A 89 -13.29 15.98 5.15
CA LEU A 89 -13.89 15.24 6.26
C LEU A 89 -14.24 16.19 7.40
N LYS A 90 -15.38 15.97 8.07
CA LYS A 90 -15.81 16.77 9.22
C LYS A 90 -14.89 16.62 10.44
N LYS A 91 -14.12 15.53 10.51
CA LYS A 91 -13.19 15.20 11.61
C LYS A 91 -13.80 15.47 12.99
N VAL A 92 -15.00 14.92 13.23
CA VAL A 92 -15.68 15.06 14.52
C VAL A 92 -14.86 14.33 15.58
N LEU A 93 -14.39 15.06 16.58
CA LEU A 93 -13.69 14.47 17.72
C LEU A 93 -14.70 13.66 18.53
N VAL A 94 -14.30 12.44 18.89
CA VAL A 94 -15.03 11.64 19.86
C VAL A 94 -14.53 12.07 21.24
N SER A 95 -15.45 12.44 22.14
CA SER A 95 -15.11 12.66 23.55
C SER A 95 -14.71 11.33 24.18
N ASP A 96 -13.57 11.28 24.86
CA ASP A 96 -12.92 10.02 25.15
C ASP A 96 -13.40 9.31 26.42
N LEU A 97 -13.33 7.99 26.34
CA LEU A 97 -12.93 7.02 27.38
C LEU A 97 -11.52 7.31 27.98
N GLN A 98 -11.04 8.56 27.95
CA GLN A 98 -9.70 8.99 28.40
C GLN A 98 -9.54 8.83 29.92
N ASP A 99 -10.65 8.68 30.64
CA ASP A 99 -10.65 8.39 32.08
C ASP A 99 -10.24 6.95 32.40
N ALA A 100 -10.39 5.99 31.47
CA ALA A 100 -10.05 4.59 31.71
C ALA A 100 -8.54 4.27 31.53
N CYS A 101 -7.84 4.97 30.64
CA CYS A 101 -6.42 4.71 30.36
C CYS A 101 -5.44 5.53 31.21
N ARG A 102 -5.90 6.48 32.05
CA ARG A 102 -5.03 7.27 32.95
C ARG A 102 -4.89 6.70 34.36
N GLN A 103 -5.68 5.68 34.71
CA GLN A 103 -5.73 5.08 36.06
C GLN A 103 -5.13 3.67 36.12
N SER A 104 -4.49 3.21 35.04
CA SER A 104 -3.74 1.94 34.97
C SER A 104 -2.25 2.17 34.85
#